data_AF-A0A9Q3WQ78-F1
#
_entry.id   AF-A0A9Q3WQ78-F1
#
_cell.length_a   1.000
_cell.length_b   1.000
_cell.length_c   1.000
_cell.angle_alpha   90.00
_cell.angle_beta   90.00
_cell.angle_gamma   90.00
#
_symmetry.space_group_name_H-M   'P 1'
#
loop_
_entity.id
_entity.type
_entity.pdbx_description
1 polymer ?
#
loop_
_entity_poly.entity_id
_entity_poly.type
_entity_poly.pdbx_seq_one_letter_code
_entity_poly.pdbx_strand_id
1 'polypeptide(L)'
;MGNKEGSLGQLGVETAVVSGAYFAAILITFELVLPLQSLIFPEYSSRASLLFLPHGVRVLSAWLLGWRAIPALLPGVIATFLYVGGMDILLPSRLFAIAIAVGTVPACFHLLRALGFDLFPNRIRPPCWLCVMGVGIVTSLIIASLTNLAFGSDPVEAVAYLIGDVSGLFFGMLALLYAFRAFGRHL
;
A
#
# COMPACT_ATOMS: atom_id res chain seq x y z
N MET A 1 -31.40 -13.62 -7.06
CA MET A 1 -30.11 -14.34 -7.09
C MET A 1 -29.24 -13.75 -8.19
N GLY A 2 -28.79 -12.50 -8.03
CA GLY A 2 -28.12 -11.75 -9.10
C GLY A 2 -26.62 -12.04 -9.18
N ASN A 3 -26.17 -12.34 -10.40
CA ASN A 3 -24.84 -12.09 -10.96
C ASN A 3 -23.62 -12.35 -10.05
N LYS A 4 -23.50 -13.56 -9.47
CA LYS A 4 -22.29 -13.95 -8.72
C LYS A 4 -21.09 -14.24 -9.64
N GLU A 5 -21.35 -14.71 -10.87
CA GLU A 5 -20.29 -15.05 -11.84
C GLU A 5 -19.55 -13.80 -12.35
N GLY A 6 -20.27 -12.71 -12.65
CA GLY A 6 -19.64 -11.43 -13.00
C GLY A 6 -18.84 -10.79 -11.86
N SER A 7 -19.28 -10.98 -10.61
CA SER A 7 -18.61 -10.45 -9.42
C SER A 7 -17.29 -11.19 -9.10
N LEU A 8 -17.28 -12.52 -9.25
CA LEU A 8 -16.09 -13.34 -9.04
C LEU A 8 -15.02 -13.10 -10.13
N GLY A 9 -15.43 -13.01 -11.40
CA GLY A 9 -14.51 -12.67 -12.50
C GLY A 9 -13.87 -11.30 -12.30
N GLN A 10 -14.64 -10.31 -11.88
CA GLN A 10 -14.13 -8.98 -11.58
C GLN A 10 -13.13 -8.97 -10.40
N LEU A 11 -13.42 -9.71 -9.32
CA LEU A 11 -12.50 -9.83 -8.19
C LEU A 11 -11.18 -10.52 -8.59
N GLY A 12 -11.23 -11.50 -9.50
CA GLY A 12 -10.03 -12.15 -10.04
C GLY A 12 -9.11 -11.16 -10.78
N VAL A 13 -9.68 -10.32 -11.64
CA VAL A 13 -8.93 -9.26 -12.34
C VAL A 13 -8.36 -8.24 -11.36
N GLU A 14 -9.16 -7.75 -10.42
CA GLU A 14 -8.70 -6.83 -9.38
C GLU A 14 -7.54 -7.41 -8.58
N THR A 15 -7.62 -8.70 -8.23
CA THR A 15 -6.56 -9.40 -7.50
C THR A 15 -5.28 -9.46 -8.33
N ALA A 16 -5.36 -9.86 -9.60
CA ALA A 16 -4.20 -9.93 -10.47
C ALA A 16 -3.51 -8.55 -10.63
N VAL A 17 -4.30 -7.51 -10.88
CA VAL A 17 -3.78 -6.14 -11.06
C VAL A 17 -3.18 -5.59 -9.76
N VAL A 18 -3.90 -5.69 -8.65
CA VAL A 18 -3.47 -5.10 -7.37
C VAL A 18 -2.29 -5.85 -6.79
N SER A 19 -2.32 -7.19 -6.77
CA SER A 19 -1.18 -7.99 -6.31
C SER A 19 0.04 -7.80 -7.20
N GLY A 20 -0.13 -7.75 -8.52
CA GLY A 20 0.94 -7.49 -9.47
C GLY A 20 1.56 -6.11 -9.28
N ALA A 21 0.74 -5.06 -9.16
CA ALA A 21 1.20 -3.70 -8.90
C ALA A 21 1.93 -3.59 -7.56
N TYR A 22 1.40 -4.23 -6.51
CA TYR A 22 2.02 -4.24 -5.19
C TYR A 22 3.39 -4.92 -5.22
N PHE A 23 3.47 -6.11 -5.83
CA PHE A 23 4.74 -6.84 -5.91
C PHE A 23 5.76 -6.13 -6.81
N ALA A 24 5.32 -5.53 -7.93
CA ALA A 24 6.18 -4.69 -8.76
C ALA A 24 6.71 -3.47 -7.98
N ALA A 25 5.88 -2.81 -7.18
CA ALA A 25 6.31 -1.71 -6.32
C ALA A 25 7.34 -2.16 -5.28
N ILE A 26 7.23 -3.39 -4.77
CA ILE A 26 8.23 -4.00 -3.89
C ILE A 26 9.55 -4.20 -4.64
N LEU A 27 9.53 -4.82 -5.82
CA LEU A 27 10.75 -5.02 -6.61
C LEU A 27 11.43 -3.71 -6.95
N ILE A 28 10.69 -2.70 -7.39
CA ILE A 28 11.24 -1.36 -7.64
C ILE A 28 11.86 -0.78 -6.36
N THR A 29 11.20 -0.95 -5.23
CA THR A 29 11.72 -0.41 -3.96
C THR A 29 13.01 -1.11 -3.53
N PHE A 30 13.05 -2.43 -3.57
CA PHE A 30 14.18 -3.22 -3.08
C PHE A 30 15.36 -3.26 -4.05
N GLU A 31 15.10 -3.36 -5.35
CA GLU A 31 16.14 -3.58 -6.36
C GLU A 31 16.61 -2.29 -7.03
N LEU A 32 15.86 -1.20 -6.93
CA LEU A 32 16.22 0.09 -7.54
C LEU A 32 16.33 1.20 -6.49
N VAL A 33 15.27 1.45 -5.72
CA VAL A 33 15.23 2.60 -4.80
C VAL A 33 16.26 2.44 -3.68
N LEU A 34 16.29 1.29 -3.00
CA LEU A 34 17.21 1.06 -1.89
C LEU A 34 18.70 1.12 -2.32
N PRO A 35 19.13 0.47 -3.42
CA PRO A 35 20.50 0.61 -3.91
C PRO A 35 20.87 2.04 -4.31
N LEU A 36 19.95 2.78 -4.95
CA LEU A 36 20.21 4.20 -5.27
C LEU A 36 20.27 5.06 -4.01
N GLN A 37 19.41 4.80 -3.03
CA GLN A 37 19.39 5.49 -1.75
C GLN A 37 20.71 5.29 -1.01
N SER A 38 21.27 4.08 -0.99
CA SER A 38 22.55 3.83 -0.30
C SER A 38 23.75 4.49 -1.00
N LEU A 39 23.68 4.70 -2.31
CA LEU A 39 24.69 5.47 -3.05
C LEU A 39 24.61 6.97 -2.75
N ILE A 40 23.40 7.52 -2.61
CA ILE A 40 23.17 8.96 -2.40
C ILE A 40 23.32 9.32 -0.91
N PHE A 41 22.89 8.44 0.00
CA PHE A 41 22.89 8.63 1.45
C PHE A 41 23.63 7.48 2.15
N PRO A 42 24.96 7.36 1.97
CA PRO A 42 25.74 6.24 2.52
C PRO A 42 25.77 6.22 4.06
N GLU A 43 25.57 7.37 4.70
CA GLU A 43 25.54 7.50 6.17
C GLU A 43 24.15 7.27 6.77
N TYR A 44 23.13 7.01 5.94
CA TYR A 44 21.78 6.74 6.41
C TYR A 44 21.73 5.36 7.08
N SER A 45 21.53 5.37 8.40
CA SER A 45 21.66 4.18 9.26
C SER A 45 20.44 3.26 9.25
N SER A 46 19.28 3.74 8.83
CA SER A 46 18.05 2.93 8.80
C SER A 46 17.99 2.07 7.53
N ARG A 47 17.39 0.87 7.68
CA ARG A 47 17.14 -0.03 6.55
C ARG A 47 15.83 0.28 5.82
N ALA A 48 15.04 1.21 6.32
CA ALA A 48 13.78 1.61 5.70
C ALA A 48 14.02 2.45 4.45
N SER A 49 13.26 2.16 3.39
CA SER A 49 13.28 2.97 2.17
C SER A 49 12.62 4.33 2.43
N LEU A 50 13.30 5.42 2.08
CA LEU A 50 12.77 6.79 2.09
C LEU A 50 11.79 7.05 0.95
N LEU A 51 11.64 6.10 0.02
CA LEU A 51 10.58 6.04 -0.98
C LEU A 51 9.99 4.63 -1.02
N PHE A 52 8.90 4.41 -0.28
CA PHE A 52 8.24 3.12 -0.15
C PHE A 52 6.94 3.09 -0.96
N LEU A 53 7.09 2.87 -2.27
CA LEU A 53 5.98 2.78 -3.23
C LEU A 53 4.84 1.80 -2.85
N PRO A 54 5.09 0.66 -2.18
CA PRO A 54 4.03 -0.29 -1.82
C PRO A 54 2.93 0.32 -0.95
N HIS A 55 3.24 1.33 -0.12
CA HIS A 55 2.21 2.03 0.67
C HIS A 55 1.21 2.75 -0.22
N GLY A 56 1.69 3.40 -1.28
CA GLY A 56 0.83 4.03 -2.28
C GLY A 56 -0.18 3.04 -2.87
N VAL A 57 0.29 1.84 -3.24
CA VAL A 57 -0.59 0.78 -3.75
C VAL A 57 -1.64 0.38 -2.71
N ARG A 58 -1.26 0.17 -1.44
CA ARG A 58 -2.21 -0.17 -0.36
C ARG A 58 -3.30 0.89 -0.21
N VAL A 59 -2.92 2.16 -0.13
CA VAL A 59 -3.83 3.31 0.04
C VAL A 59 -4.79 3.43 -1.14
N LEU A 60 -4.27 3.37 -2.36
CA LEU A 60 -5.06 3.56 -3.57
C LEU A 60 -5.98 2.36 -3.84
N SER A 61 -5.50 1.14 -3.61
CA SER A 61 -6.34 -0.07 -3.70
C SER A 61 -7.46 -0.06 -2.66
N ALA A 62 -7.16 0.29 -1.41
CA ALA A 62 -8.17 0.41 -0.35
C ALA A 62 -9.19 1.52 -0.69
N TRP A 63 -8.73 2.66 -1.19
CA TRP A 63 -9.59 3.75 -1.61
C TRP A 63 -10.52 3.35 -2.76
N LEU A 64 -10.03 2.61 -3.76
CA LEU A 64 -10.84 2.20 -4.91
C LEU A 64 -11.77 1.01 -4.61
N LEU A 65 -11.30 0.03 -3.84
CA LEU A 65 -11.95 -1.28 -3.69
C LEU A 65 -12.59 -1.50 -2.31
N GLY A 66 -12.32 -0.65 -1.32
CA GLY A 66 -12.73 -0.86 0.06
C GLY A 66 -12.23 -2.20 0.59
N TRP A 67 -13.11 -2.96 1.26
CA TRP A 67 -12.77 -4.29 1.77
C TRP A 67 -12.29 -5.29 0.72
N ARG A 68 -12.65 -5.11 -0.55
CA ARG A 68 -12.17 -5.99 -1.64
C ARG A 68 -10.66 -5.84 -1.88
N ALA A 69 -10.04 -4.76 -1.38
CA ALA A 69 -8.59 -4.59 -1.41
C ALA A 69 -7.86 -5.66 -0.60
N ILE A 70 -8.44 -6.21 0.48
CA ILE A 70 -7.79 -7.23 1.32
C ILE A 70 -7.45 -8.47 0.48
N PRO A 71 -8.44 -9.21 -0.09
CA PRO A 71 -8.13 -10.37 -0.92
C PRO A 71 -7.34 -9.98 -2.18
N ALA A 72 -7.52 -8.78 -2.72
CA ALA A 72 -6.80 -8.33 -3.92
C ALA A 72 -5.30 -8.06 -3.68
N LEU A 73 -4.92 -7.59 -2.48
CA LEU A 73 -3.53 -7.36 -2.06
C LEU A 73 -2.84 -8.63 -1.56
N LEU A 74 -3.60 -9.55 -0.96
CA LEU A 74 -3.06 -10.66 -0.19
C LEU A 74 -2.02 -11.51 -0.95
N PRO A 75 -2.26 -11.95 -2.21
CA PRO A 75 -1.25 -12.71 -2.95
C PRO A 75 0.06 -11.94 -3.16
N GLY A 76 0.00 -10.65 -3.52
CA GLY A 76 1.19 -9.81 -3.70
C GLY A 76 1.95 -9.56 -2.39
N VAL A 77 1.24 -9.41 -1.28
CA VAL A 77 1.84 -9.31 0.06
C VAL A 77 2.50 -10.63 0.45
N ILE A 78 1.85 -11.78 0.26
CA ILE A 78 2.44 -13.10 0.52
C ILE A 78 3.71 -13.29 -0.32
N ALA A 79 3.65 -12.99 -1.62
CA ALA A 79 4.80 -13.07 -2.51
C ALA A 79 5.96 -12.19 -2.04
N THR A 80 5.67 -11.01 -1.50
CA THR A 80 6.66 -10.11 -0.90
C THR A 80 7.36 -10.74 0.30
N PHE A 81 6.60 -11.31 1.23
CA PHE A 81 7.18 -11.94 2.42
C PHE A 81 7.98 -13.20 2.06
N LEU A 82 7.52 -13.99 1.08
CA LEU A 82 8.29 -15.11 0.54
C LEU A 82 9.59 -14.65 -0.13
N TYR A 83 9.54 -13.56 -0.91
CA TYR A 83 10.72 -13.02 -1.59
C TYR A 83 11.76 -12.46 -0.61
N VAL A 84 11.33 -11.72 0.42
CA VAL A 84 12.25 -11.10 1.40
C VAL A 84 12.74 -12.10 2.46
N GLY A 85 11.87 -13.00 2.93
CA GLY A 85 12.13 -13.85 4.10
C GLY A 85 12.05 -15.36 3.84
N GLY A 86 11.76 -15.81 2.63
CA GLY A 86 11.61 -17.23 2.32
C GLY A 86 10.49 -17.89 3.12
N MET A 87 10.74 -19.10 3.63
CA MET A 87 9.76 -19.91 4.36
C MET A 87 9.42 -19.39 5.77
N ASP A 88 10.15 -18.38 6.27
CA ASP A 88 9.88 -17.74 7.57
C ASP A 88 8.57 -16.92 7.58
N ILE A 89 7.86 -16.85 6.46
CA ILE A 89 6.54 -16.22 6.33
C ILE A 89 5.50 -16.74 7.35
N LEU A 90 5.64 -17.98 7.82
CA LEU A 90 4.72 -18.60 8.78
C LEU A 90 5.00 -18.20 10.24
N LEU A 91 6.08 -17.46 10.50
CA LEU A 91 6.34 -16.93 11.84
C LEU A 91 5.19 -16.02 12.29
N PRO A 92 4.78 -16.07 13.58
CA PRO A 92 3.66 -15.25 14.07
C PRO A 92 3.83 -13.75 13.79
N SER A 93 5.05 -13.21 13.91
CA SER A 93 5.34 -11.80 13.60
C SER A 93 5.13 -11.45 12.13
N ARG A 94 5.43 -12.38 11.21
CA ARG A 94 5.23 -12.22 9.77
C ARG A 94 3.76 -12.33 9.39
N LEU A 95 3.03 -13.30 9.96
CA LEU A 95 1.58 -13.40 9.79
C LEU A 95 0.86 -12.14 10.29
N PHE A 96 1.29 -11.60 11.44
CA PHE A 96 0.77 -10.35 11.96
C PHE A 96 1.10 -9.16 11.04
N ALA A 97 2.32 -9.08 10.52
CA ALA A 97 2.71 -8.05 9.56
C ALA A 97 1.94 -8.13 8.23
N ILE A 98 1.62 -9.33 7.74
CA ILE A 98 0.76 -9.54 6.57
C ILE A 98 -0.64 -9.00 6.86
N ALA A 99 -1.21 -9.32 8.02
CA ALA A 99 -2.53 -8.85 8.43
C ALA A 99 -2.58 -7.31 8.52
N ILE A 100 -1.56 -6.68 9.10
CA ILE A 100 -1.40 -5.22 9.13
C ILE A 100 -1.34 -4.66 7.71
N ALA A 101 -0.51 -5.23 6.85
CA ALA A 101 -0.26 -4.74 5.49
C ALA A 101 -1.53 -4.73 4.61
N VAL A 102 -2.38 -5.75 4.72
CA VAL A 102 -3.63 -5.83 3.93
C VAL A 102 -4.80 -5.14 4.62
N GLY A 103 -4.84 -5.12 5.96
CA GLY A 103 -6.04 -4.76 6.72
C GLY A 103 -6.12 -3.32 7.20
N THR A 104 -4.99 -2.70 7.58
CA THR A 104 -5.00 -1.41 8.29
C THR A 104 -5.60 -0.28 7.45
N VAL A 105 -5.23 -0.21 6.17
CA VAL A 105 -5.68 0.87 5.30
C VAL A 105 -7.18 0.77 4.97
N PRO A 106 -7.72 -0.39 4.50
CA PRO A 106 -9.16 -0.56 4.34
C PRO A 106 -9.94 -0.26 5.63
N ALA A 107 -9.44 -0.71 6.78
CA ALA A 107 -10.07 -0.46 8.07
C ALA A 107 -10.16 1.04 8.39
N CYS A 108 -9.13 1.82 8.11
CA CYS A 108 -9.16 3.27 8.32
C CYS A 108 -10.20 3.96 7.42
N PHE A 109 -10.28 3.61 6.13
CA PHE A 109 -11.30 4.17 5.24
C PHE A 109 -12.72 3.84 5.70
N HIS A 110 -12.96 2.59 6.11
CA HIS A 110 -14.28 2.17 6.60
C HIS A 110 -14.63 2.79 7.95
N LEU A 111 -13.65 3.00 8.85
CA LEU A 111 -13.85 3.71 10.10
C LEU A 111 -14.23 5.17 9.85
N LEU A 112 -13.50 5.88 8.97
CA LEU A 112 -13.84 7.26 8.61
C LEU A 112 -15.25 7.36 8.03
N ARG A 113 -15.63 6.42 7.17
CA ARG A 113 -17.01 6.33 6.65
C ARG A 113 -18.04 6.13 7.77
N ALA A 114 -17.75 5.26 8.75
CA ALA A 114 -18.63 5.05 9.90
C ALA A 114 -18.76 6.30 10.78
N LEU A 115 -17.72 7.16 10.81
CA LEU A 115 -17.73 8.46 11.47
C LEU A 115 -18.37 9.59 10.65
N GLY A 116 -18.93 9.27 9.47
CA GLY A 116 -19.61 10.24 8.59
C GLY A 116 -18.74 10.85 7.50
N PHE A 117 -17.46 10.49 7.42
CA PHE A 117 -16.53 10.95 6.38
C PHE A 117 -16.39 9.90 5.29
N ASP A 118 -17.35 9.85 4.36
CA ASP A 118 -17.27 8.95 3.21
C ASP A 118 -16.30 9.50 2.15
N LEU A 119 -15.09 8.93 2.13
CA LEU A 119 -13.99 9.32 1.23
C LEU A 119 -13.86 8.42 0.00
N PHE A 120 -14.71 7.40 -0.14
CA PHE A 120 -14.65 6.49 -1.30
C PHE A 120 -15.01 7.23 -2.60
N PRO A 121 -14.49 6.76 -3.76
CA PRO A 121 -14.82 7.35 -5.06
C PRO A 121 -16.33 7.43 -5.29
N ASN A 122 -16.79 8.57 -5.79
CA ASN A 122 -18.19 8.82 -6.11
C ASN A 122 -18.29 9.34 -7.55
N ARG A 123 -19.31 8.90 -8.31
CA ARG A 123 -19.51 9.35 -9.70
C ARG A 123 -19.85 10.83 -9.82
N ILE A 124 -20.38 11.43 -8.76
CA ILE A 124 -20.90 12.81 -8.74
C ILE A 124 -19.83 13.79 -8.24
N ARG A 125 -18.90 13.35 -7.38
CA ARG A 125 -17.93 14.23 -6.72
C ARG A 125 -16.52 13.89 -7.19
N PRO A 126 -15.68 14.89 -7.51
CA PRO A 126 -14.29 14.61 -7.86
C PRO A 126 -13.54 14.00 -6.66
N PRO A 127 -12.53 13.15 -6.91
CA PRO A 127 -11.67 12.62 -5.85
C PRO A 127 -11.04 13.72 -5.01
N CYS A 128 -11.19 13.64 -3.68
CA CYS A 128 -10.41 14.46 -2.76
C CYS A 128 -9.01 13.85 -2.58
N TRP A 129 -8.09 14.15 -3.48
CA TRP A 129 -6.71 13.62 -3.43
C TRP A 129 -5.97 14.00 -2.15
N LEU A 130 -6.22 15.20 -1.62
CA LEU A 130 -5.65 15.63 -0.34
C LEU A 130 -6.19 14.80 0.84
N CYS A 131 -7.46 14.41 0.80
CA CYS A 131 -8.04 13.52 1.81
C CYS A 131 -7.39 12.12 1.74
N VAL A 132 -7.17 11.59 0.52
CA VAL A 132 -6.47 10.31 0.33
C VAL A 132 -5.03 10.37 0.86
N MET A 133 -4.31 11.45 0.59
CA MET A 133 -2.98 11.71 1.19
C MET A 133 -3.04 11.74 2.72
N GLY A 134 -4.04 12.42 3.29
CA GLY A 134 -4.27 12.47 4.73
C GLY A 134 -4.49 11.09 5.36
N VAL A 135 -5.33 10.26 4.74
CA VAL A 135 -5.53 8.86 5.18
C VAL A 135 -4.22 8.07 5.07
N GLY A 136 -3.44 8.29 4.01
CA GLY A 136 -2.11 7.72 3.85
C GLY A 136 -1.13 8.04 4.98
N ILE A 137 -1.10 9.29 5.44
CA ILE A 137 -0.27 9.73 6.58
C ILE A 137 -0.73 9.05 7.87
N VAL A 138 -2.03 9.09 8.16
CA VAL A 138 -2.60 8.47 9.38
C VAL A 138 -2.35 6.96 9.39
N THR A 139 -2.61 6.29 8.28
CA THR A 139 -2.36 4.84 8.17
C THR A 139 -0.89 4.49 8.29
N SER A 140 0.02 5.33 7.79
CA SER A 140 1.46 5.12 7.98
C SER A 140 1.86 5.18 9.45
N LEU A 141 1.36 6.16 10.22
CA LEU A 141 1.61 6.24 11.67
C LEU A 141 1.09 5.00 12.41
N ILE A 142 -0.10 4.52 12.04
CA ILE A 142 -0.70 3.30 12.62
C ILE A 142 0.16 2.08 12.23
N ILE A 143 0.53 1.93 10.97
CA ILE A 143 1.35 0.82 10.48
C ILE A 143 2.71 0.83 11.18
N ALA A 144 3.40 1.96 11.24
CA ALA A 144 4.68 2.10 11.94
C ALA A 144 4.56 1.65 13.41
N SER A 145 3.49 2.04 14.10
CA SER A 145 3.22 1.64 15.49
C SER A 145 2.96 0.14 15.60
N LEU A 146 2.12 -0.44 14.74
CA LEU A 146 1.79 -1.86 14.75
C LEU A 146 2.98 -2.74 14.35
N THR A 147 3.79 -2.30 13.38
CA THR A 147 5.02 -2.95 12.96
C THR A 147 6.09 -2.88 14.04
N ASN A 148 6.18 -1.77 14.77
CA ASN A 148 7.04 -1.66 15.94
C ASN A 148 6.66 -2.70 17.02
N LEU A 149 5.37 -2.86 17.31
CA LEU A 149 4.89 -3.91 18.21
C LEU A 149 5.19 -5.33 17.69
N ALA A 150 5.22 -5.53 16.38
CA ALA A 150 5.47 -6.83 15.74
C ALA A 150 6.95 -7.23 15.74
N PHE A 151 7.86 -6.26 15.58
CA PHE A 151 9.28 -6.52 15.33
C PHE A 151 10.24 -5.86 16.32
N GLY A 152 9.77 -4.97 17.20
CA GLY A 152 10.60 -4.24 18.16
C GLY A 152 11.51 -3.20 17.51
N SER A 153 11.06 -2.52 16.45
CA SER A 153 11.85 -1.53 15.70
C SER A 153 12.35 -0.35 16.58
N ASP A 154 13.44 0.28 16.16
CA ASP A 154 13.93 1.52 16.77
C ASP A 154 12.99 2.71 16.40
N PRO A 155 12.76 3.70 17.30
CA PRO A 155 12.07 4.95 16.95
C PRO A 155 12.56 5.64 15.67
N VAL A 156 13.86 5.55 15.35
CA VAL A 156 14.44 6.10 14.11
C VAL A 156 13.87 5.38 12.88
N GLU A 157 13.65 4.07 12.95
CA GLU A 157 13.00 3.33 11.85
C GLU A 157 11.54 3.75 11.67
N ALA A 158 10.81 4.04 12.75
CA ALA A 158 9.42 4.49 12.65
C ALA A 158 9.30 5.82 11.89
N VAL A 159 10.21 6.77 12.13
CA VAL A 159 10.25 8.03 11.38
C VAL A 159 10.60 7.78 9.91
N ALA A 160 11.56 6.89 9.65
CA ALA A 160 11.93 6.54 8.29
C ALA A 160 10.78 5.86 7.52
N TYR A 161 10.03 4.96 8.16
CA TYR A 161 8.83 4.36 7.57
C TYR A 161 7.78 5.42 7.23
N LEU A 162 7.55 6.39 8.12
CA LEU A 162 6.64 7.50 7.84
C LEU A 162 7.06 8.30 6.61
N ILE A 163 8.34 8.67 6.52
CA ILE A 163 8.86 9.40 5.36
C ILE A 163 8.70 8.57 4.08
N GLY A 164 9.09 7.30 4.14
CA GLY A 164 8.99 6.35 3.03
C GLY A 164 7.56 6.15 2.53
N ASP A 165 6.62 5.98 3.44
CA ASP A 165 5.21 5.78 3.12
C ASP A 165 4.59 7.04 2.51
N VAL A 166 4.84 8.21 3.09
CA VAL A 166 4.27 9.48 2.60
C VAL A 166 4.82 9.82 1.22
N SER A 167 6.14 9.70 1.01
CA SER A 167 6.74 9.91 -0.30
C SER A 167 6.26 8.85 -1.30
N GLY A 168 6.19 7.58 -0.89
CA GLY A 168 5.71 6.46 -1.70
C GLY A 168 4.29 6.65 -2.20
N LEU A 169 3.39 7.10 -1.31
CA LEU A 169 2.02 7.46 -1.68
C LEU A 169 1.99 8.65 -2.64
N PHE A 170 2.70 9.73 -2.32
CA PHE A 170 2.74 10.94 -3.15
C PHE A 170 3.18 10.62 -4.58
N PHE A 171 4.33 9.94 -4.74
CA PHE A 171 4.85 9.57 -6.05
C PHE A 171 4.02 8.47 -6.73
N GLY A 172 3.42 7.55 -5.99
CA GLY A 172 2.48 6.57 -6.52
C GLY A 172 1.23 7.23 -7.13
N MET A 173 0.66 8.24 -6.45
CA MET A 173 -0.44 9.05 -6.97
C MET A 173 -0.03 9.85 -8.20
N LEU A 174 1.18 10.43 -8.21
CA LEU A 174 1.71 11.14 -9.37
C LEU A 174 1.89 10.22 -10.57
N ALA A 175 2.43 9.01 -10.36
CA ALA A 175 2.60 8.00 -11.41
C ALA A 175 1.25 7.58 -12.01
N LEU A 176 0.22 7.36 -11.18
CA LEU A 176 -1.13 7.07 -11.66
C LEU A 176 -1.73 8.21 -12.48
N LEU A 177 -1.53 9.47 -12.04
CA LEU A 177 -1.98 10.63 -12.80
C LEU A 177 -1.32 10.68 -14.19
N TYR A 178 -0.01 10.46 -14.27
CA TYR A 178 0.70 10.41 -15.55
C TYR A 178 0.26 9.24 -16.42
N ALA A 179 0.05 8.05 -15.83
CA ALA A 179 -0.48 6.90 -16.55
C ALA A 179 -1.85 7.21 -17.17
N PHE A 180 -2.80 7.74 -16.39
CA PHE A 180 -4.12 8.13 -16.91
C PHE A 180 -4.05 9.20 -17.98
N ARG A 181 -3.14 10.18 -17.84
CA ARG A 181 -2.92 11.19 -18.90
C ARG A 181 -2.32 10.59 -20.16
N ALA A 182 -1.41 9.63 -20.06
CA ALA A 182 -0.82 8.97 -21.22
C ALA A 182 -1.86 8.12 -21.94
N PHE A 183 -2.58 7.24 -21.22
CA PHE A 183 -3.59 6.37 -21.80
C PHE A 183 -4.83 7.14 -22.30
N GLY A 184 -5.25 8.19 -21.59
CA GLY A 184 -6.33 9.07 -22.04
C GLY A 184 -6.00 9.96 -23.24
N ARG A 185 -4.73 10.01 -23.67
CA ARG A 185 -4.33 10.65 -24.93
C ARG A 185 -4.29 9.67 -26.12
N HIS A 186 -4.50 8.38 -25.87
CA HIS A 186 -4.49 7.31 -26.87
C HIS A 186 -5.88 6.69 -27.14
N LEU A 187 -6.94 7.31 -26.61
CA LEU A 187 -8.36 7.03 -26.90
C LEU A 187 -9.01 8.31 -27.42
#